data_AF-X0RTG4-F1
#
_entry.id   AF-X0RTG4-F1
#
_cell.length_a   1.000
_cell.length_b   1.000
_cell.length_c   1.000
_cell.angle_alpha   90.00
_cell.angle_beta   90.00
_cell.angle_gamma   90.00
#
_symmetry.space_group_name_H-M   'P 1'
#
loop_
_entity.id
_entity.type
_entity.pdbx_description
1 polymer ?
#
loop_
_entity_poly.entity_id
_entity_poly.type
_entity_poly.pdbx_seq_one_letter_code
_entity_poly.pdbx_strand_id
1 'polypeptide(L)'
;LLKPGVEAKGLDKATRDRHLETKAGTPKGNVSKSAASFPNLRVVTRRVNDVAQMTVFSKPLPELESDTELETWVGQGLDLHEARGRTETCAFCGNQLDDKRLTNLRGHFSSEFRNLQTGIVDSLRLIEQTRTEIVRLQPPDSGLLYSHLLGDYGEACQQLATVKSDAETYLEALESVLETKRGLPFELVHAREQLVRACSERVVKLFEEPGRDQAEEEDTELPEDPGAEAWQAVQRVLESHNHHTDEFTQELDAARKALEEDQVVSALDDLRTHRAKEADAQKECEGAERRAEELGEKIRLLELELRTHRRPAEELNQELAAYLGHGDLRFGIEESGYVVTRNGKPAMDLSEGEKTAIAFMHFLKSLSDTGFDLANGVVVID
;
A
#
# COMPACT_ATOMS: atom_id res chain seq x y z
N LEU A 1 21.84 14.82 -1.94
CA LEU A 1 21.68 13.43 -1.46
C LEU A 1 22.75 13.19 -0.40
N LEU A 2 22.37 13.36 0.88
CA LEU A 2 23.22 13.59 2.07
C LEU A 2 23.62 15.06 2.27
N LYS A 3 23.28 15.58 3.46
CA LYS A 3 23.75 16.88 3.96
C LYS A 3 25.26 16.77 4.21
N PRO A 4 26.05 17.85 4.00
CA PRO A 4 27.45 17.85 4.37
C PRO A 4 27.59 17.55 5.88
N GLY A 5 28.39 16.55 6.24
CA GLY A 5 28.72 16.22 7.64
C GLY A 5 28.07 14.96 8.25
N VAL A 6 27.30 14.17 7.49
CA VAL A 6 26.84 12.84 7.95
C VAL A 6 27.72 11.77 7.32
N GLU A 7 28.55 11.11 8.12
CA GLU A 7 29.23 9.87 7.70
C GLU A 7 28.17 8.78 7.54
N ALA A 8 27.78 8.52 6.29
CA ALA A 8 26.91 7.40 5.98
C ALA A 8 27.75 6.12 6.09
N LYS A 9 27.60 5.40 7.20
CA LYS A 9 28.30 4.14 7.44
C LYS A 9 27.46 2.99 6.89
N GLY A 10 28.05 2.18 6.02
CA GLY A 10 27.42 0.98 5.48
C GLY A 10 27.13 -0.06 6.57
N LEU A 11 26.26 -1.00 6.26
CA LEU A 11 25.95 -2.14 7.11
C LEU A 11 27.19 -3.05 7.23
N ASP A 12 27.39 -3.61 8.42
CA ASP A 12 28.35 -4.71 8.56
C ASP A 12 27.81 -5.99 7.91
N LYS A 13 28.72 -6.94 7.63
CA LYS A 13 28.39 -8.17 6.92
C LYS A 13 27.30 -8.99 7.62
N ALA A 14 27.36 -9.14 8.94
CA ALA A 14 26.41 -9.95 9.68
C ALA A 14 25.00 -9.31 9.65
N THR A 15 24.92 -7.99 9.79
CA THR A 15 23.66 -7.26 9.68
C THR A 15 23.09 -7.29 8.26
N ARG A 16 23.94 -7.17 7.23
CA ARG A 16 23.52 -7.28 5.82
C ARG A 16 22.99 -8.68 5.50
N ASP A 17 23.70 -9.72 5.91
CA ASP A 17 23.30 -11.13 5.69
C ASP A 17 21.94 -11.40 6.37
N ARG A 18 21.74 -10.91 7.61
CA ARG A 18 20.44 -11.01 8.30
C ARG A 18 19.30 -10.35 7.53
N HIS A 19 19.50 -9.14 7.00
CA HIS A 19 18.47 -8.47 6.20
C HIS A 19 18.17 -9.18 4.87
N LEU A 20 19.17 -9.82 4.25
CA LEU A 20 18.97 -10.64 3.06
C LEU A 20 18.15 -11.90 3.37
N GLU A 21 18.37 -12.53 4.52
CA GLU A 21 17.55 -13.65 5.01
C GLU A 21 16.11 -13.22 5.26
N THR A 22 15.87 -12.11 5.98
CA THR A 22 14.52 -11.56 6.19
C THR A 22 13.81 -11.28 4.86
N LYS A 23 14.50 -10.68 3.89
CA LYS A 23 13.96 -10.39 2.55
C LYS A 23 13.58 -11.65 1.76
N ALA A 24 14.24 -12.78 2.02
CA ALA A 24 13.98 -14.05 1.34
C ALA A 24 12.72 -14.75 1.87
N GLY A 25 12.22 -14.38 3.05
CA GLY A 25 10.98 -14.94 3.59
C GLY A 25 9.74 -14.42 2.86
N THR A 26 8.75 -15.30 2.70
CA THR A 26 7.43 -14.99 2.12
C THR A 26 6.37 -14.98 3.21
N PRO A 27 5.81 -13.80 3.58
CA PRO A 27 4.71 -13.75 4.54
C PRO A 27 3.45 -14.36 3.94
N LYS A 28 2.59 -14.89 4.80
CA LYS A 28 1.20 -15.21 4.45
C LYS A 28 0.37 -13.93 4.55
N GLY A 29 -0.68 -13.82 3.73
CA GLY A 29 -1.59 -12.69 3.77
C GLY A 29 -2.43 -12.66 5.05
N ASN A 30 -2.92 -11.47 5.41
CA ASN A 30 -3.88 -11.30 6.47
C ASN A 30 -5.20 -12.03 6.16
N VAL A 31 -5.81 -12.59 7.18
CA VAL A 31 -7.10 -13.28 7.12
C VAL A 31 -8.18 -12.36 7.68
N SER A 32 -9.26 -12.18 6.93
CA SER A 32 -10.39 -11.34 7.35
C SER A 32 -11.03 -11.86 8.63
N LYS A 33 -11.19 -10.98 9.61
CA LYS A 33 -12.02 -11.26 10.79
C LYS A 33 -13.50 -11.17 10.44
N SER A 34 -14.32 -11.91 11.17
CA SER A 34 -15.77 -11.81 11.08
C SER A 34 -16.28 -10.92 12.20
N ALA A 35 -17.16 -9.97 11.87
CA ALA A 35 -17.86 -9.15 12.86
C ALA A 35 -19.06 -9.87 13.49
N ALA A 36 -19.38 -11.09 13.03
CA ALA A 36 -20.49 -11.87 13.58
C ALA A 36 -20.15 -12.37 14.99
N SER A 37 -21.16 -12.47 15.84
CA SER A 37 -21.07 -13.05 17.18
C SER A 37 -21.89 -14.34 17.27
N PHE A 38 -21.54 -15.20 18.21
CA PHE A 38 -22.41 -16.32 18.57
C PHE A 38 -23.73 -15.78 19.14
N PRO A 39 -24.91 -16.25 18.65
CA PRO A 39 -26.18 -15.75 19.14
C PRO A 39 -26.46 -16.24 20.57
N ASN A 40 -27.03 -15.36 21.39
CA ASN A 40 -27.29 -15.65 22.79
C ASN A 40 -28.53 -16.55 22.94
N LEU A 41 -28.30 -17.84 23.20
CA LEU A 41 -29.36 -18.84 23.34
C LEU A 41 -30.24 -18.61 24.58
N ARG A 42 -29.73 -17.95 25.63
CA ARG A 42 -30.52 -17.62 26.83
C ARG A 42 -31.74 -16.74 26.50
N VAL A 43 -31.62 -15.86 25.49
CA VAL A 43 -32.73 -15.02 25.02
C VAL A 43 -33.85 -15.88 24.41
N VAL A 44 -33.48 -16.88 23.60
CA VAL A 44 -34.41 -17.82 22.99
C VAL A 44 -35.08 -18.67 24.07
N THR A 45 -34.28 -19.22 25.00
CA THR A 45 -34.76 -20.01 26.13
C THR A 45 -35.79 -19.28 26.97
N ARG A 46 -35.53 -18.01 27.33
CA ARG A 46 -36.48 -17.20 28.11
C ARG A 46 -37.80 -17.06 27.39
N ARG A 47 -37.76 -16.76 26.09
CA ARG A 47 -38.97 -16.61 25.28
C ARG A 47 -39.78 -17.90 25.18
N VAL A 48 -39.11 -19.03 24.98
CA VAL A 48 -39.77 -20.35 24.94
C VAL A 48 -40.38 -20.70 26.30
N ASN A 49 -39.67 -20.44 27.40
CA ASN A 49 -40.18 -20.67 28.75
C ASN A 49 -41.41 -19.82 29.05
N ASP A 50 -41.40 -18.53 28.67
CA ASP A 50 -42.55 -17.63 28.84
C ASP A 50 -43.78 -18.21 28.13
N VAL A 51 -43.63 -18.65 26.87
CA VAL A 51 -44.71 -19.24 26.07
C VAL A 51 -45.18 -20.59 26.63
N ALA A 52 -44.26 -21.44 27.08
CA ALA A 52 -44.57 -22.76 27.65
C ALA A 52 -45.40 -22.66 28.96
N GLN A 53 -45.16 -21.60 29.75
CA GLN A 53 -45.85 -21.36 31.01
C GLN A 53 -47.18 -20.59 30.86
N MET A 54 -47.48 -20.03 29.69
CA MET A 54 -48.77 -19.37 29.45
C MET A 54 -49.92 -20.35 29.64
N THR A 55 -50.82 -20.07 30.58
CA THR A 55 -52.09 -20.81 30.73
C THR A 55 -53.20 -20.01 30.07
N VAL A 56 -53.90 -20.64 29.14
CA VAL A 56 -55.01 -20.02 28.41
C VAL A 56 -56.31 -20.67 28.88
N PHE A 57 -57.28 -19.85 29.27
CA PHE A 57 -58.63 -20.35 29.49
C PHE A 57 -59.33 -20.38 28.13
N SER A 58 -59.57 -21.58 27.60
CA SER A 58 -60.59 -21.76 26.57
C SER A 58 -61.57 -22.85 26.98
N LYS A 59 -62.86 -22.61 26.70
CA LYS A 59 -63.89 -23.63 26.74
C LYS A 59 -64.13 -24.03 25.29
N PRO A 60 -63.49 -25.10 24.79
CA PRO A 60 -63.71 -25.55 23.42
C PRO A 60 -65.18 -25.88 23.20
N LEU A 61 -65.72 -25.41 22.07
CA LEU A 61 -67.06 -25.71 21.61
C LEU A 61 -66.95 -26.77 20.49
N PRO A 62 -67.32 -28.04 20.76
CA PRO A 62 -67.10 -29.16 19.82
C PRO A 62 -67.73 -28.94 18.44
N GLU A 63 -68.85 -28.21 18.41
CA GLU A 63 -69.57 -27.82 17.20
C GLU A 63 -68.80 -26.85 16.29
N LEU A 64 -67.83 -26.10 16.82
CA LEU A 64 -66.95 -25.22 16.06
C LEU A 64 -65.64 -25.92 15.68
N GLU A 65 -65.16 -26.84 16.52
CA GLU A 65 -63.93 -27.60 16.22
C GLU A 65 -64.05 -28.50 14.99
N SER A 66 -65.25 -29.04 14.71
CA SER A 66 -65.48 -29.92 13.58
C SER A 66 -65.78 -29.21 12.25
N ASP A 67 -65.94 -27.88 12.26
CA ASP A 67 -66.39 -27.10 11.10
C ASP A 67 -65.66 -25.75 11.02
N THR A 68 -64.58 -25.71 10.24
CA THR A 68 -63.70 -24.56 10.08
C THR A 68 -64.40 -23.35 9.44
N GLU A 69 -65.36 -23.56 8.54
CA GLU A 69 -66.11 -22.47 7.90
C GLU A 69 -67.05 -21.82 8.91
N LEU A 70 -67.74 -22.64 9.70
CA LEU A 70 -68.61 -22.18 10.78
C LEU A 70 -67.83 -21.47 11.88
N GLU A 71 -66.70 -22.03 12.33
CA GLU A 71 -65.83 -21.40 13.34
C GLU A 71 -65.37 -20.01 12.90
N THR A 72 -64.94 -19.88 11.64
CA THR A 72 -64.51 -18.60 11.06
C THR A 72 -65.64 -17.57 11.07
N TRP A 73 -66.84 -17.96 10.62
CA TRP A 73 -68.00 -17.08 10.59
C TRP A 73 -68.44 -16.65 12.00
N VAL A 74 -68.48 -17.58 12.95
CA VAL A 74 -68.86 -17.29 14.35
C VAL A 74 -67.82 -16.38 15.01
N GLY A 75 -66.52 -16.60 14.79
CA GLY A 75 -65.46 -15.74 15.31
C GLY A 75 -65.55 -14.30 14.78
N GLN A 76 -65.74 -14.14 13.46
CA GLN A 76 -65.95 -12.82 12.85
C GLN A 76 -67.21 -12.12 13.38
N GLY A 77 -68.29 -12.87 13.57
CA GLY A 77 -69.53 -12.36 14.16
C GLY A 77 -69.33 -11.88 15.61
N LEU A 78 -68.52 -12.58 16.39
CA LEU A 78 -68.17 -12.21 17.76
C LEU A 78 -67.32 -10.92 17.80
N ASP A 79 -66.30 -10.82 16.96
CA ASP A 79 -65.46 -9.61 16.87
C ASP A 79 -66.30 -8.36 16.51
N LEU A 80 -67.23 -8.50 15.55
CA LEU A 80 -68.15 -7.42 15.15
C LEU A 80 -69.12 -7.01 16.27
N HIS A 81 -69.54 -7.96 17.11
CA HIS A 81 -70.37 -7.69 18.29
C HIS A 81 -69.62 -6.88 19.34
N GLU A 82 -68.36 -7.23 19.60
CA GLU A 82 -67.52 -6.54 20.58
C GLU A 82 -67.13 -5.14 20.10
N ALA A 83 -66.77 -4.99 18.82
CA ALA A 83 -66.41 -3.70 18.22
C ALA A 83 -67.58 -2.68 18.23
N ARG A 84 -68.84 -3.15 18.26
CA ARG A 84 -70.05 -2.30 18.33
C ARG A 84 -70.49 -1.98 19.76
N GLY A 85 -69.68 -2.29 20.77
CA GLY A 85 -69.99 -1.99 22.17
C GLY A 85 -70.94 -2.99 22.83
N ARG A 86 -70.93 -4.26 22.40
CA ARG A 86 -71.70 -5.37 22.98
C ARG A 86 -73.23 -5.17 22.92
N THR A 87 -73.77 -5.10 21.70
CA THR A 87 -75.22 -4.96 21.48
C THR A 87 -76.01 -6.15 22.01
N GLU A 88 -77.11 -5.96 22.74
CA GLU A 88 -77.90 -7.08 23.29
C GLU A 88 -78.63 -7.92 22.23
N THR A 89 -78.67 -7.45 20.98
CA THR A 89 -79.37 -8.09 19.87
C THR A 89 -78.42 -8.51 18.75
N CYS A 90 -78.68 -9.67 18.16
CA CYS A 90 -77.94 -10.21 17.02
C CYS A 90 -78.24 -9.41 15.74
N ALA A 91 -77.22 -8.95 15.04
CA ALA A 91 -77.38 -8.20 13.79
C ALA A 91 -77.87 -9.07 12.60
N PHE A 92 -77.76 -10.39 12.70
CA PHE A 92 -78.21 -11.31 11.63
C PHE A 92 -79.69 -11.66 11.75
N CYS A 93 -80.13 -12.16 12.90
CA CYS A 93 -81.51 -12.62 13.10
C CYS A 93 -82.39 -11.68 13.93
N GLY A 94 -81.84 -10.61 14.52
CA GLY A 94 -82.57 -9.64 15.33
C GLY A 94 -82.94 -10.09 16.74
N ASN A 95 -82.67 -11.35 17.12
CA ASN A 95 -82.99 -11.88 18.45
C ASN A 95 -82.02 -11.39 19.53
N GLN A 96 -82.45 -11.43 20.80
CA GLN A 96 -81.58 -11.22 21.94
C GLN A 96 -80.47 -12.29 21.98
N LEU A 97 -79.24 -11.86 22.26
CA LEU A 97 -78.10 -12.76 22.40
C LEU A 97 -78.06 -13.33 23.81
N ASP A 98 -78.02 -14.65 23.92
CA ASP A 98 -77.91 -15.34 25.21
C ASP A 98 -76.51 -15.13 25.82
N ASP A 99 -76.47 -14.64 27.06
CA ASP A 99 -75.23 -14.34 27.79
C ASP A 99 -74.37 -15.59 28.02
N LYS A 100 -75.01 -16.75 28.23
CA LYS A 100 -74.29 -18.02 28.38
C LYS A 100 -73.61 -18.41 27.07
N ARG A 101 -74.30 -18.26 25.94
CA ARG A 101 -73.72 -18.49 24.61
C ARG A 101 -72.54 -17.55 24.33
N LEU A 102 -72.69 -16.24 24.58
CA LEU A 102 -71.60 -15.27 24.39
C LEU A 102 -70.40 -15.58 25.29
N THR A 103 -70.64 -15.98 26.53
CA THR A 103 -69.56 -16.37 27.46
C THR A 103 -68.81 -17.60 26.96
N ASN A 104 -69.53 -18.60 26.45
CA ASN A 104 -68.91 -19.80 25.88
C ASN A 104 -68.12 -19.48 24.59
N LEU A 105 -68.65 -18.61 23.72
CA LEU A 105 -67.98 -18.16 22.50
C LEU A 105 -66.72 -17.34 22.81
N ARG A 106 -66.77 -16.42 23.78
CA ARG A 106 -65.56 -15.70 24.25
C ARG A 106 -64.53 -16.63 24.86
N GLY A 107 -65.00 -17.67 25.57
CA GLY A 107 -64.15 -18.76 26.03
C GLY A 107 -63.48 -19.48 24.85
N HIS A 108 -64.21 -19.77 23.78
CA HIS A 108 -63.67 -20.42 22.58
C HIS A 108 -62.68 -19.52 21.80
N PHE A 109 -62.99 -18.23 21.63
CA PHE A 109 -62.20 -17.26 20.85
C PHE A 109 -61.29 -16.37 21.73
N SER A 110 -60.77 -16.89 22.84
CA SER A 110 -60.04 -16.08 23.81
C SER A 110 -58.82 -15.40 23.18
N SER A 111 -58.67 -14.10 23.42
CA SER A 111 -57.51 -13.32 22.95
C SER A 111 -56.20 -13.92 23.47
N GLU A 112 -56.25 -14.55 24.63
CA GLU A 112 -55.14 -15.25 25.27
C GLU A 112 -54.71 -16.48 24.45
N PHE A 113 -55.65 -17.26 23.90
CA PHE A 113 -55.33 -18.38 23.00
C PHE A 113 -54.67 -17.90 21.70
N ARG A 114 -55.19 -16.83 21.08
CA ARG A 114 -54.56 -16.21 19.90
C ARG A 114 -53.15 -15.69 20.20
N ASN A 115 -52.95 -15.08 21.36
CA ASN A 115 -51.64 -14.61 21.82
C ASN A 115 -50.66 -15.78 22.05
N LEU A 116 -51.13 -16.91 22.60
CA LEU A 116 -50.33 -18.12 22.73
C LEU A 116 -49.91 -18.65 21.36
N GLN A 117 -50.84 -18.81 20.41
CA GLN A 117 -50.52 -19.30 19.06
C GLN A 117 -49.50 -18.40 18.35
N THR A 118 -49.69 -17.08 18.46
CA THR A 118 -48.74 -16.10 17.89
C THR A 118 -47.37 -16.21 18.58
N GLY A 119 -47.35 -16.32 19.90
CA GLY A 119 -46.13 -16.50 20.69
C GLY A 119 -45.35 -17.76 20.33
N ILE A 120 -46.03 -18.88 20.07
CA ILE A 120 -45.41 -20.12 19.57
C ILE A 120 -44.78 -19.90 18.19
N VAL A 121 -45.53 -19.34 17.23
CA VAL A 121 -45.03 -19.12 15.86
C VAL A 121 -43.83 -18.17 15.84
N ASP A 122 -43.89 -17.08 16.60
CA ASP A 122 -42.78 -16.13 16.68
C ASP A 122 -41.53 -16.75 17.35
N SER A 123 -41.73 -17.62 18.35
CA SER A 123 -40.63 -18.31 19.02
C SER A 123 -39.98 -19.36 18.10
N LEU A 124 -40.76 -20.09 17.30
CA LEU A 124 -40.24 -20.99 16.27
C LEU A 124 -39.44 -20.23 15.20
N ARG A 125 -39.92 -19.06 14.77
CA ARG A 125 -39.17 -18.19 13.83
C ARG A 125 -37.85 -17.72 14.44
N LEU A 126 -37.85 -17.35 15.72
CA LEU A 126 -36.63 -16.96 16.44
C LEU A 126 -35.61 -18.11 16.49
N ILE A 127 -36.06 -19.33 16.82
CA ILE A 127 -35.22 -20.54 16.80
C ILE A 127 -34.55 -20.73 15.44
N GLU A 128 -35.32 -20.63 14.35
CA GLU A 128 -34.79 -20.83 12.98
C GLU A 128 -33.81 -19.72 12.57
N GLN A 129 -34.06 -18.48 12.99
CA GLN A 129 -33.13 -17.37 12.80
C GLN A 129 -31.82 -17.64 13.55
N THR A 130 -31.89 -18.04 14.82
CA THR A 130 -30.71 -18.38 15.64
C THR A 130 -29.92 -19.54 15.03
N ARG A 131 -30.58 -20.59 14.55
CA ARG A 131 -29.96 -21.70 13.80
C ARG A 131 -29.18 -21.19 12.58
N THR A 132 -29.80 -20.31 11.80
CA THR A 132 -29.16 -19.70 10.63
C THR A 132 -27.94 -18.87 11.00
N GLU A 133 -28.01 -18.08 12.08
CA GLU A 133 -26.88 -17.28 12.60
C GLU A 133 -25.72 -18.17 13.04
N ILE A 134 -25.99 -19.26 13.77
CA ILE A 134 -24.98 -20.25 14.17
C ILE A 134 -24.31 -20.87 12.93
N VAL A 135 -25.08 -21.31 11.94
CA VAL A 135 -24.54 -21.94 10.72
C VAL A 135 -23.57 -21.01 9.98
N ARG A 136 -23.83 -19.70 9.95
CA ARG A 136 -22.98 -18.69 9.28
C ARG A 136 -21.61 -18.51 9.93
N LEU A 137 -21.42 -18.91 11.18
CA LEU A 137 -20.14 -18.85 11.89
C LEU A 137 -19.19 -19.95 11.38
N GLN A 138 -18.60 -19.71 10.22
CA GLN A 138 -17.65 -20.63 9.58
C GLN A 138 -16.22 -20.11 9.75
N PRO A 139 -15.35 -20.87 10.43
CA PRO A 139 -13.92 -20.54 10.48
C PRO A 139 -13.30 -20.56 9.08
N PRO A 140 -12.32 -19.68 8.80
CA PRO A 140 -11.54 -19.73 7.56
C PRO A 140 -10.82 -21.07 7.31
N ASP A 141 -10.34 -21.27 6.08
CA ASP A 141 -9.48 -22.42 5.76
C ASP A 141 -8.16 -22.34 6.54
N SER A 142 -7.80 -23.43 7.24
CA SER A 142 -6.56 -23.53 8.00
C SER A 142 -5.31 -23.42 7.13
N GLY A 143 -5.41 -23.73 5.83
CA GLY A 143 -4.32 -23.56 4.86
C GLY A 143 -3.83 -22.11 4.71
N LEU A 144 -4.65 -21.13 5.14
CA LEU A 144 -4.28 -19.71 5.16
C LEU A 144 -3.32 -19.35 6.29
N LEU A 145 -3.29 -20.15 7.37
CA LEU A 145 -2.55 -19.84 8.59
C LEU A 145 -1.10 -20.33 8.55
N TYR A 146 -0.26 -19.78 9.44
CA TYR A 146 1.09 -20.28 9.70
C TYR A 146 1.07 -21.63 10.40
N SER A 147 2.06 -22.49 10.11
CA SER A 147 2.12 -23.87 10.60
C SER A 147 2.11 -23.99 12.13
N HIS A 148 2.74 -23.05 12.83
CA HIS A 148 2.80 -23.05 14.30
C HIS A 148 1.44 -22.72 14.97
N LEU A 149 0.50 -22.10 14.24
CA LEU A 149 -0.84 -21.78 14.74
C LEU A 149 -1.88 -22.86 14.44
N LEU A 150 -1.53 -23.88 13.62
CA LEU A 150 -2.50 -24.89 13.17
C LEU A 150 -3.03 -25.76 14.33
N GLY A 151 -2.23 -25.97 15.38
CA GLY A 151 -2.65 -26.71 16.57
C GLY A 151 -3.76 -25.98 17.31
N ASP A 152 -3.46 -24.77 17.79
CA ASP A 152 -4.39 -23.90 18.52
C ASP A 152 -5.65 -23.59 17.68
N TYR A 153 -5.47 -23.35 16.37
CA TYR A 153 -6.58 -23.13 15.45
C TYR A 153 -7.50 -24.36 15.35
N GLY A 154 -6.91 -25.55 15.21
CA GLY A 154 -7.64 -26.81 15.15
C GLY A 154 -8.43 -27.08 16.41
N GLU A 155 -7.83 -26.84 17.58
CA GLU A 155 -8.50 -26.97 18.88
C GLU A 155 -9.67 -25.99 19.01
N ALA A 156 -9.46 -24.70 18.69
CA ALA A 156 -10.53 -23.70 18.73
C ALA A 156 -11.67 -24.03 17.76
N CYS A 157 -11.36 -24.51 16.55
CA CYS A 157 -12.38 -24.97 15.59
C CYS A 157 -13.16 -26.17 16.10
N GLN A 158 -12.50 -27.11 16.78
CA GLN A 158 -13.16 -28.29 17.34
C GLN A 158 -14.08 -27.92 18.52
N GLN A 159 -13.64 -27.01 19.39
CA GLN A 159 -14.46 -26.47 20.49
C GLN A 159 -15.70 -25.78 19.93
N LEU A 160 -15.54 -24.92 18.93
CA LEU A 160 -16.67 -24.27 18.25
C LEU A 160 -17.61 -25.30 17.63
N ALA A 161 -17.11 -26.30 16.90
CA ALA A 161 -17.94 -27.34 16.29
C ALA A 161 -18.75 -28.12 17.34
N THR A 162 -18.14 -28.42 18.49
CA THR A 162 -18.81 -29.08 19.62
C THR A 162 -19.94 -28.21 20.16
N VAL A 163 -19.69 -26.93 20.45
CA VAL A 163 -20.71 -26.03 20.98
C VAL A 163 -21.83 -25.77 19.96
N LYS A 164 -21.51 -25.69 18.66
CA LYS A 164 -22.53 -25.58 17.60
C LYS A 164 -23.44 -26.80 17.56
N SER A 165 -22.89 -28.01 17.75
CA SER A 165 -23.67 -29.25 17.83
C SER A 165 -24.55 -29.29 19.08
N ASP A 166 -24.03 -28.87 20.23
CA ASP A 166 -24.79 -28.79 21.48
C ASP A 166 -25.93 -27.75 21.36
N ALA A 167 -25.65 -26.61 20.74
CA ALA A 167 -26.64 -25.57 20.45
C ALA A 167 -27.76 -26.06 19.52
N GLU A 168 -27.42 -26.79 18.46
CA GLU A 168 -28.44 -27.37 17.56
C GLU A 168 -29.34 -28.36 18.31
N THR A 169 -28.75 -29.27 19.08
CA THR A 169 -29.48 -30.23 19.91
C THR A 169 -30.41 -29.51 20.90
N TYR A 170 -29.95 -28.39 21.47
CA TYR A 170 -30.73 -27.58 22.39
C TYR A 170 -31.88 -26.83 21.70
N LEU A 171 -31.65 -26.28 20.50
CA LEU A 171 -32.68 -25.62 19.70
C LEU A 171 -33.78 -26.59 19.25
N GLU A 172 -33.42 -27.80 18.83
CA GLU A 172 -34.38 -28.89 18.55
C GLU A 172 -35.22 -29.26 19.78
N ALA A 173 -34.60 -29.27 20.96
CA ALA A 173 -35.31 -29.52 22.22
C ALA A 173 -36.29 -28.38 22.56
N LEU A 174 -35.91 -27.12 22.36
CA LEU A 174 -36.80 -25.96 22.52
C LEU A 174 -37.97 -25.98 21.54
N GLU A 175 -37.71 -26.36 20.29
CA GLU A 175 -38.74 -26.56 19.27
C GLU A 175 -39.75 -27.64 19.73
N SER A 176 -39.27 -28.76 20.25
CA SER A 176 -40.12 -29.84 20.80
C SER A 176 -40.99 -29.39 21.98
N VAL A 177 -40.48 -28.49 22.85
CA VAL A 177 -41.28 -27.87 23.94
C VAL A 177 -42.42 -27.04 23.37
N LEU A 178 -42.15 -26.19 22.37
CA LEU A 178 -43.18 -25.37 21.71
C LEU A 178 -44.21 -26.22 20.99
N GLU A 179 -43.78 -27.31 20.34
CA GLU A 179 -44.65 -28.27 19.67
C GLU A 179 -45.56 -29.01 20.66
N THR A 180 -45.02 -29.42 21.81
CA THR A 180 -45.81 -29.99 22.90
C THR A 180 -46.83 -28.99 23.43
N LYS A 181 -46.42 -27.72 23.62
CA LYS A 181 -47.32 -26.64 24.04
C LYS A 181 -48.40 -26.35 23.00
N ARG A 182 -48.08 -26.46 21.71
CA ARG A 182 -49.06 -26.32 20.61
C ARG A 182 -50.13 -27.41 20.65
N GLY A 183 -49.75 -28.65 20.95
CA GLY A 183 -50.67 -29.78 21.11
C GLY A 183 -51.46 -29.76 22.42
N LEU A 184 -50.92 -29.13 23.47
CA LEU A 184 -51.52 -29.01 24.80
C LEU A 184 -51.68 -27.54 25.23
N PRO A 185 -52.47 -26.72 24.49
CA PRO A 185 -52.50 -25.27 24.68
C PRO A 185 -52.97 -24.86 26.08
N PHE A 186 -53.86 -25.63 26.70
CA PHE A 186 -54.47 -25.33 28.01
C PHE A 186 -53.66 -25.86 29.19
N GLU A 187 -52.70 -26.75 28.95
CA GLU A 187 -51.90 -27.36 30.01
C GLU A 187 -50.62 -26.58 30.26
N LEU A 188 -50.12 -26.66 31.49
CA LEU A 188 -48.83 -26.10 31.84
C LEU A 188 -47.73 -27.05 31.34
N VAL A 189 -46.81 -26.55 30.54
CA VAL A 189 -45.68 -27.35 30.04
C VAL A 189 -44.44 -27.02 30.87
N HIS A 190 -43.93 -28.02 31.59
CA HIS A 190 -42.66 -27.91 32.33
C HIS A 190 -41.48 -28.00 31.35
N ALA A 191 -41.17 -26.89 30.68
CA ALA A 191 -40.15 -26.80 29.63
C ALA A 191 -38.81 -27.40 30.06
N ARG A 192 -38.32 -27.08 31.26
CA ARG A 192 -37.04 -27.59 31.78
C ARG A 192 -36.97 -29.12 31.82
N GLU A 193 -38.00 -29.79 32.34
CA GLU A 193 -38.01 -31.25 32.42
C GLU A 193 -37.96 -31.90 31.05
N GLN A 194 -38.66 -31.31 30.07
CA GLN A 194 -38.63 -31.76 28.69
C GLN A 194 -37.28 -31.52 28.03
N LEU A 195 -36.66 -30.36 28.25
CA LEU A 195 -35.33 -30.04 27.75
C LEU A 195 -34.28 -31.03 28.27
N VAL A 196 -34.27 -31.31 29.58
CA VAL A 196 -33.33 -32.27 30.19
C VAL A 196 -33.52 -33.66 29.60
N ARG A 197 -34.78 -34.07 29.36
CA ARG A 197 -35.08 -35.35 28.73
C ARG A 197 -34.64 -35.42 27.26
N ALA A 198 -34.74 -34.31 26.53
CA ALA A 198 -34.44 -34.26 25.10
C ALA A 198 -32.94 -34.12 24.79
N CYS A 199 -32.20 -33.28 25.52
CA CYS A 199 -30.82 -32.93 25.19
C CYS A 199 -29.78 -33.14 26.30
N SER A 200 -30.18 -33.70 27.46
CA SER A 200 -29.39 -33.91 28.69
C SER A 200 -29.19 -32.68 29.58
N GLU A 201 -29.05 -32.93 30.88
CA GLU A 201 -28.77 -31.90 31.90
C GLU A 201 -27.51 -31.08 31.57
N ARG A 202 -26.49 -31.69 30.95
CA ARG A 202 -25.25 -31.00 30.56
C ARG A 202 -25.54 -29.88 29.56
N VAL A 203 -26.26 -30.18 28.49
CA VAL A 203 -26.56 -29.23 27.41
C VAL A 203 -27.50 -28.14 27.91
N VAL A 204 -28.50 -28.52 28.70
CA VAL A 204 -29.43 -27.55 29.32
C VAL A 204 -28.68 -26.51 30.16
N LYS A 205 -27.73 -26.94 31.00
CA LYS A 205 -26.93 -26.02 31.83
C LYS A 205 -26.05 -25.05 31.05
N LEU A 206 -25.67 -25.36 29.80
CA LEU A 206 -24.86 -24.45 28.98
C LEU A 206 -25.64 -23.19 28.60
N PHE A 207 -26.97 -23.31 28.43
CA PHE A 207 -27.81 -22.27 27.83
C PHE A 207 -28.98 -21.83 28.70
N GLU A 208 -29.15 -22.41 29.89
CA GLU A 208 -30.02 -21.88 30.94
C GLU A 208 -29.36 -20.70 31.67
N GLU A 209 -30.19 -19.79 32.20
CA GLU A 209 -29.69 -18.80 33.15
C GLU A 209 -29.30 -19.51 34.46
N PRO A 210 -28.18 -19.13 35.10
CA PRO A 210 -27.87 -19.58 36.45
C PRO A 210 -29.04 -19.24 37.38
N GLY A 211 -29.51 -20.22 38.17
CA GLY A 211 -30.59 -20.00 39.12
C GLY A 211 -30.24 -18.90 40.12
N ARG A 212 -31.22 -18.03 40.44
CA ARG A 212 -31.05 -16.90 41.39
C ARG A 212 -30.54 -17.32 42.77
N ASP A 213 -30.70 -18.58 43.16
CA ASP A 213 -30.23 -19.09 44.45
C ASP A 213 -28.68 -19.15 44.55
N GLN A 214 -27.96 -18.97 43.44
CA GLN A 214 -26.49 -18.85 43.42
C GLN A 214 -26.01 -17.39 43.28
N ALA A 215 -26.93 -16.41 43.23
CA ALA A 215 -26.63 -15.00 42.96
C ALA A 215 -26.67 -14.11 44.21
N GLU A 216 -26.50 -14.68 45.41
CA GLU A 216 -26.35 -13.89 46.65
C GLU A 216 -24.92 -13.34 46.86
N GLU A 217 -23.95 -13.73 46.02
CA GLU A 217 -22.64 -13.05 45.95
C GLU A 217 -22.67 -11.95 44.88
N GLU A 218 -22.99 -10.74 45.34
CA GLU A 218 -22.76 -9.45 44.68
C GLU A 218 -21.36 -9.48 44.00
N ASP A 219 -21.32 -9.30 42.66
CA ASP A 219 -20.14 -9.32 41.76
C ASP A 219 -19.75 -10.63 41.02
N THR A 220 -20.54 -11.71 41.06
CA THR A 220 -20.23 -12.86 40.18
C THR A 220 -20.65 -12.57 38.74
N GLU A 221 -19.68 -12.26 37.87
CA GLU A 221 -19.90 -12.15 36.42
C GLU A 221 -20.64 -13.41 35.92
N LEU A 222 -21.76 -13.21 35.23
CA LEU A 222 -22.51 -14.32 34.63
C LEU A 222 -21.54 -15.14 33.77
N PRO A 223 -21.56 -16.49 33.85
CA PRO A 223 -20.70 -17.33 33.03
C PRO A 223 -20.83 -16.92 31.56
N GLU A 224 -19.70 -16.65 30.91
CA GLU A 224 -19.63 -16.31 29.50
C GLU A 224 -20.39 -17.36 28.67
N ASP A 225 -21.09 -16.91 27.63
CA ASP A 225 -21.79 -17.83 26.73
C ASP A 225 -20.74 -18.75 26.07
N PRO A 226 -20.85 -20.08 26.21
CA PRO A 226 -19.81 -21.00 25.75
C PRO A 226 -19.61 -20.95 24.23
N GLY A 227 -20.65 -20.57 23.47
CA GLY A 227 -20.54 -20.38 22.04
C GLY A 227 -19.81 -19.09 21.68
N ALA A 228 -20.04 -18.01 22.46
CA ALA A 228 -19.30 -16.77 22.33
C ALA A 228 -17.81 -16.98 22.65
N GLU A 229 -17.48 -17.69 23.74
CA GLU A 229 -16.11 -18.00 24.12
C GLU A 229 -15.40 -18.85 23.04
N ALA A 230 -16.03 -19.92 22.56
CA ALA A 230 -15.48 -20.77 21.51
C ALA A 230 -15.26 -20.01 20.20
N TRP A 231 -16.17 -19.10 19.82
CA TRP A 231 -16.00 -18.25 18.64
C TRP A 231 -14.88 -17.23 18.83
N GLN A 232 -14.76 -16.63 20.01
CA GLN A 232 -13.67 -15.72 20.34
C GLN A 232 -12.31 -16.43 20.35
N ALA A 233 -12.23 -17.70 20.76
CA ALA A 233 -11.00 -18.49 20.68
C ALA A 233 -10.50 -18.59 19.23
N VAL A 234 -11.40 -18.84 18.26
CA VAL A 234 -11.05 -18.83 16.83
C VAL A 234 -10.55 -17.46 16.40
N GLN A 235 -11.26 -16.38 16.77
CA GLN A 235 -10.86 -15.01 16.41
C GLN A 235 -9.49 -14.63 17.00
N ARG A 236 -9.16 -15.05 18.22
CA ARG A 236 -7.84 -14.83 18.86
C ARG A 236 -6.69 -15.48 18.09
N VAL A 237 -6.89 -16.66 17.54
CA VAL A 237 -5.85 -17.31 16.71
C VAL A 237 -5.66 -16.55 15.39
N LEU A 238 -6.74 -16.07 14.78
CA LEU A 238 -6.66 -15.21 13.59
C LEU A 238 -5.99 -13.86 13.87
N GLU A 239 -6.18 -13.32 15.07
CA GLU A 239 -5.47 -12.14 15.57
C GLU A 239 -3.98 -12.35 15.67
N SER A 240 -3.56 -13.46 16.31
CA SER A 240 -2.17 -13.85 16.40
C SER A 240 -1.54 -14.01 15.02
N HIS A 241 -2.25 -14.66 14.09
CA HIS A 241 -1.82 -14.79 12.69
C HIS A 241 -1.59 -13.43 12.02
N ASN A 242 -2.58 -12.54 12.06
CA ASN A 242 -2.50 -11.24 11.41
C ASN A 242 -1.41 -10.37 12.03
N HIS A 243 -1.27 -10.43 13.35
CA HIS A 243 -0.19 -9.74 14.06
C HIS A 243 1.18 -10.22 13.58
N HIS A 244 1.38 -11.53 13.46
CA HIS A 244 2.62 -12.10 12.95
C HIS A 244 2.89 -11.68 11.49
N THR A 245 1.86 -11.66 10.63
CA THR A 245 1.98 -11.14 9.26
C THR A 245 2.39 -9.66 9.26
N ASP A 246 1.76 -8.83 10.09
CA ASP A 246 2.02 -7.40 10.16
C ASP A 246 3.45 -7.12 10.66
N GLU A 247 3.90 -7.81 11.72
CA GLU A 247 5.27 -7.72 12.24
C GLU A 247 6.29 -8.15 11.18
N PHE A 248 6.08 -9.29 10.54
CA PHE A 248 6.97 -9.78 9.49
C PHE A 248 7.06 -8.80 8.31
N THR A 249 5.93 -8.21 7.92
CA THR A 249 5.89 -7.21 6.84
C THR A 249 6.68 -5.96 7.21
N GLN A 250 6.55 -5.48 8.46
CA GLN A 250 7.33 -4.35 8.97
C GLN A 250 8.84 -4.66 9.00
N GLU A 251 9.23 -5.85 9.49
CA GLU A 251 10.63 -6.27 9.49
C GLU A 251 11.21 -6.37 8.08
N LEU A 252 10.43 -6.89 7.14
CA LEU A 252 10.80 -7.04 5.74
C LEU A 252 10.94 -5.68 5.04
N ASP A 253 10.05 -4.72 5.28
CA ASP A 253 10.17 -3.37 4.74
C ASP A 253 11.37 -2.61 5.34
N ALA A 254 11.60 -2.75 6.65
CA ALA A 254 12.78 -2.19 7.31
C ALA A 254 14.09 -2.79 6.74
N ALA A 255 14.13 -4.11 6.53
CA ALA A 255 15.27 -4.80 5.94
C ALA A 255 15.53 -4.35 4.50
N ARG A 256 14.48 -4.20 3.68
CA ARG A 256 14.58 -3.69 2.31
C ARG A 256 15.16 -2.29 2.27
N LYS A 257 14.66 -1.39 3.12
CA LYS A 257 15.15 -0.01 3.21
C LYS A 257 16.61 0.03 3.64
N ALA A 258 17.00 -0.74 4.66
CA ALA A 258 18.38 -0.80 5.11
C ALA A 258 19.34 -1.31 4.02
N LEU A 259 18.92 -2.35 3.25
CA LEU A 259 19.69 -2.86 2.12
C LEU A 259 19.80 -1.85 0.96
N GLU A 260 18.75 -1.07 0.70
CA GLU A 260 18.77 0.01 -0.30
C GLU A 260 19.76 1.11 0.10
N GLU A 261 19.69 1.57 1.35
CA GLU A 261 20.61 2.58 1.89
C GLU A 261 22.06 2.09 1.86
N ASP A 262 22.32 0.85 2.24
CA ASP A 262 23.66 0.24 2.19
C ASP A 262 24.22 0.17 0.75
N GLN A 263 23.35 -0.15 -0.22
CA GLN A 263 23.75 -0.17 -1.62
C GLN A 263 24.13 1.24 -2.12
N VAL A 264 23.43 2.28 -1.68
CA VAL A 264 23.77 3.67 -2.01
C VAL A 264 25.10 4.07 -1.35
N VAL A 265 25.31 3.70 -0.09
CA VAL A 265 26.56 4.01 0.64
C VAL A 265 27.76 3.35 -0.03
N SER A 266 27.65 2.07 -0.40
CA SER A 266 28.77 1.36 -1.05
C SER A 266 29.20 1.97 -2.39
N ALA A 267 28.28 2.59 -3.13
CA ALA A 267 28.58 3.28 -4.39
C ALA A 267 29.05 4.74 -4.21
N LEU A 268 28.98 5.29 -2.99
CA LEU A 268 29.18 6.72 -2.76
C LEU A 268 30.64 7.16 -2.96
N ASP A 269 31.59 6.37 -2.47
CA ASP A 269 33.01 6.70 -2.57
C ASP A 269 33.55 6.53 -4.00
N ASP A 270 33.05 5.53 -4.73
CA ASP A 270 33.31 5.39 -6.17
C ASP A 270 32.76 6.61 -6.93
N LEU A 271 31.52 7.03 -6.64
CA LEU A 271 30.93 8.22 -7.26
C LEU A 271 31.75 9.48 -6.96
N ARG A 272 32.19 9.66 -5.71
CA ARG A 272 33.06 10.79 -5.31
C ARG A 272 34.38 10.76 -6.06
N THR A 273 35.00 9.59 -6.17
CA THR A 273 36.26 9.38 -6.88
C THR A 273 36.12 9.68 -8.37
N HIS A 274 35.05 9.18 -9.00
CA HIS A 274 34.77 9.44 -10.40
C HIS A 274 34.49 10.93 -10.67
N ARG A 275 33.73 11.61 -9.81
CA ARG A 275 33.51 13.06 -9.91
C ARG A 275 34.78 13.88 -9.74
N ALA A 276 35.66 13.49 -8.82
CA ALA A 276 36.95 14.15 -8.66
C ALA A 276 37.82 14.00 -9.92
N LYS A 277 37.90 12.77 -10.46
CA LYS A 277 38.62 12.50 -11.72
C LYS A 277 38.03 13.27 -12.91
N GLU A 278 36.70 13.36 -13.00
CA GLU A 278 36.01 14.15 -14.02
C GLU A 278 36.37 15.64 -13.91
N ALA A 279 36.34 16.20 -12.69
CA ALA A 279 36.71 17.59 -12.45
C ALA A 279 38.19 17.89 -12.77
N ASP A 280 39.10 16.96 -12.45
CA ASP A 280 40.52 17.11 -12.77
C ASP A 280 40.77 16.99 -14.28
N ALA A 281 40.17 16.01 -14.95
CA ALA A 281 40.24 15.87 -16.41
C ALA A 281 39.67 17.10 -17.14
N GLN A 282 38.60 17.69 -16.61
CA GLN A 282 38.02 18.92 -17.14
C GLN A 282 38.98 20.11 -17.02
N LYS A 283 39.63 20.29 -15.86
CA LYS A 283 40.68 21.32 -15.68
C LYS A 283 41.87 21.12 -16.62
N GLU A 284 42.27 19.87 -16.85
CA GLU A 284 43.36 19.55 -17.79
C GLU A 284 42.99 19.90 -19.23
N CYS A 285 41.75 19.59 -19.66
CA CYS A 285 41.23 20.00 -20.97
C CYS A 285 41.23 21.53 -21.11
N GLU A 286 40.63 22.25 -20.16
CA GLU A 286 40.60 23.73 -20.16
C GLU A 286 42.02 24.34 -20.13
N GLY A 287 42.99 23.66 -19.52
CA GLY A 287 44.39 24.07 -19.51
C GLY A 287 45.12 23.76 -20.83
N ALA A 288 44.78 22.67 -21.51
CA ALA A 288 45.31 22.33 -22.82
C ALA A 288 44.74 23.25 -23.91
N GLU A 289 43.45 23.55 -23.86
CA GLU A 289 42.78 24.48 -24.77
C GLU A 289 43.39 25.87 -24.69
N ARG A 290 43.55 26.44 -23.48
CA ARG A 290 44.24 27.73 -23.30
C ARG A 290 45.66 27.75 -23.87
N ARG A 291 46.44 26.68 -23.66
CA ARG A 291 47.79 26.59 -24.23
C ARG A 291 47.77 26.51 -25.75
N ALA A 292 46.80 25.81 -26.33
CA ALA A 292 46.64 25.74 -27.78
C ALA A 292 46.29 27.12 -28.36
N GLU A 293 45.41 27.88 -27.70
CA GLU A 293 45.08 29.26 -28.07
C GLU A 293 46.32 30.18 -27.99
N GLU A 294 47.08 30.13 -26.89
CA GLU A 294 48.30 30.92 -26.72
C GLU A 294 49.37 30.61 -27.77
N LEU A 295 49.58 29.33 -28.08
CA LEU A 295 50.52 28.90 -29.11
C LEU A 295 50.05 29.32 -30.51
N GLY A 296 48.76 29.20 -30.80
CA GLY A 296 48.17 29.68 -32.04
C GLY A 296 48.40 31.17 -32.26
N GLU A 297 48.25 31.98 -31.21
CA GLU A 297 48.51 33.41 -31.26
C GLU A 297 50.00 33.73 -31.46
N LYS A 298 50.91 33.01 -30.79
CA LYS A 298 52.36 33.18 -31.00
C LYS A 298 52.79 32.84 -32.43
N ILE A 299 52.28 31.74 -32.97
CA ILE A 299 52.54 31.36 -34.37
C ILE A 299 52.09 32.47 -35.30
N ARG A 300 50.87 33.00 -35.11
CA ARG A 300 50.33 34.11 -35.90
C ARG A 300 51.22 35.35 -35.87
N LEU A 301 51.77 35.70 -34.70
CA LEU A 301 52.68 36.84 -34.53
C LEU A 301 54.03 36.61 -35.21
N LEU A 302 54.65 35.44 -35.02
CA LEU A 302 55.93 35.09 -35.64
C LEU A 302 55.83 35.04 -37.18
N GLU A 303 54.72 34.52 -37.71
CA GLU A 303 54.47 34.54 -39.16
C GLU A 303 54.36 35.97 -39.73
N LEU A 304 53.80 36.91 -38.96
CA LEU A 304 53.73 38.32 -39.35
C LEU A 304 55.12 38.97 -39.36
N GLU A 305 55.94 38.69 -38.36
CA GLU A 305 57.31 39.18 -38.27
C GLU A 305 58.17 38.68 -39.45
N LEU A 306 58.10 37.37 -39.75
CA LEU A 306 58.77 36.75 -40.89
C LEU A 306 58.37 37.38 -42.23
N ARG A 307 57.09 37.75 -42.42
CA ARG A 307 56.63 38.44 -43.64
C ARG A 307 57.20 39.84 -43.77
N THR A 308 57.43 40.53 -42.66
CA THR A 308 57.94 41.91 -42.64
C THR A 308 59.40 41.96 -43.09
N HIS A 309 60.22 41.01 -42.67
CA HIS A 309 61.64 40.93 -43.06
C HIS A 309 61.92 40.54 -44.52
N ARG A 310 60.93 40.09 -45.31
CA ARG A 310 61.12 39.68 -46.72
C ARG A 310 61.12 40.82 -47.74
N ARG A 311 60.62 42.01 -47.40
CA ARG A 311 60.55 43.16 -48.33
C ARG A 311 61.88 43.81 -48.77
N PRO A 312 63.02 43.71 -48.08
CA PRO A 312 64.22 44.46 -48.50
C PRO A 312 64.94 43.87 -49.73
N ALA A 313 64.81 42.57 -50.03
CA ALA A 313 65.58 41.94 -51.10
C ALA A 313 65.19 42.41 -52.51
N GLU A 314 63.89 42.63 -52.74
CA GLU A 314 63.37 43.04 -54.05
C GLU A 314 63.73 44.49 -54.36
N GLU A 315 63.64 45.39 -53.37
CA GLU A 315 64.06 46.78 -53.50
C GLU A 315 65.57 46.89 -53.76
N LEU A 316 66.38 46.15 -52.99
CA LEU A 316 67.84 46.09 -53.18
C LEU A 316 68.22 45.63 -54.59
N ASN A 317 67.48 44.68 -55.16
CA ASN A 317 67.71 44.20 -56.53
C ASN A 317 67.38 45.26 -57.59
N GLN A 318 66.33 46.06 -57.38
CA GLN A 318 65.98 47.15 -58.29
C GLN A 318 67.03 48.26 -58.27
N GLU A 319 67.47 48.67 -57.08
CA GLU A 319 68.50 49.69 -56.89
C GLU A 319 69.85 49.24 -57.48
N LEU A 320 70.25 47.99 -57.23
CA LEU A 320 71.48 47.41 -57.75
C LEU A 320 71.50 47.35 -59.29
N ALA A 321 70.39 46.94 -59.90
CA ALA A 321 70.25 46.91 -61.36
C ALA A 321 70.30 48.32 -61.96
N ALA A 322 69.71 49.32 -61.29
CA ALA A 322 69.76 50.71 -61.72
C ALA A 322 71.19 51.28 -61.68
N TYR A 323 72.00 50.91 -60.69
CA TYR A 323 73.38 51.38 -60.55
C TYR A 323 74.34 50.72 -61.55
N LEU A 324 74.24 49.40 -61.74
CA LEU A 324 75.13 48.65 -62.64
C LEU A 324 74.71 48.75 -64.12
N GLY A 325 73.48 49.18 -64.41
CA GLY A 325 72.92 49.26 -65.75
C GLY A 325 72.51 47.89 -66.34
N HIS A 326 72.70 46.80 -65.61
CA HIS A 326 72.30 45.44 -65.97
C HIS A 326 71.81 44.67 -64.74
N GLY A 327 70.87 43.74 -64.95
CA GLY A 327 70.22 42.97 -63.88
C GLY A 327 70.82 41.59 -63.61
N ASP A 328 72.06 41.37 -64.06
CA ASP A 328 72.75 40.06 -64.00
C ASP A 328 73.09 39.64 -62.56
N LEU A 329 73.33 40.62 -61.68
CA LEU A 329 73.65 40.41 -60.26
C LEU A 329 72.40 40.68 -59.40
N ARG A 330 72.03 39.72 -58.53
CA ARG A 330 70.85 39.81 -57.66
C ARG A 330 71.08 39.21 -56.27
N PHE A 331 70.55 39.86 -55.24
CA PHE A 331 70.36 39.34 -53.90
C PHE A 331 69.21 38.32 -53.88
N GLY A 332 69.52 37.09 -53.52
CA GLY A 332 68.57 36.06 -53.11
C GLY A 332 68.42 36.04 -51.58
N ILE A 333 67.23 35.70 -51.09
CA ILE A 333 66.97 35.53 -49.66
C ILE A 333 67.36 34.12 -49.26
N GLU A 334 68.19 34.00 -48.22
CA GLU A 334 68.51 32.74 -47.54
C GLU A 334 68.15 32.85 -46.05
N GLU A 335 68.14 31.72 -45.32
CA GLU A 335 67.59 31.62 -43.96
C GLU A 335 68.16 32.63 -42.95
N SER A 336 69.36 33.16 -43.18
CA SER A 336 70.02 34.12 -42.27
C SER A 336 70.63 35.35 -42.96
N GLY A 337 70.27 35.64 -44.22
CA GLY A 337 70.81 36.82 -44.92
C GLY A 337 70.56 36.84 -46.42
N TYR A 338 71.49 37.47 -47.14
CA TYR A 338 71.44 37.60 -48.59
C TYR A 338 72.56 36.80 -49.26
N VAL A 339 72.22 36.08 -50.31
CA VAL A 339 73.20 35.46 -51.22
C VAL A 339 73.25 36.25 -52.52
N VAL A 340 74.44 36.64 -52.96
CA VAL A 340 74.60 37.33 -54.24
C VAL A 340 74.71 36.29 -55.35
N THR A 341 73.82 36.38 -56.33
CA THR A 341 73.75 35.47 -57.48
C THR A 341 74.01 36.22 -58.78
N ARG A 342 74.75 35.59 -59.70
CA ARG A 342 74.91 36.03 -61.09
C ARG A 342 74.17 35.06 -62.00
N ASN A 343 73.15 35.54 -62.72
CA ASN A 343 72.32 34.72 -63.61
C ASN A 343 71.78 33.44 -62.94
N GLY A 344 71.37 33.54 -61.67
CA GLY A 344 70.80 32.44 -60.89
C GLY A 344 71.79 31.46 -60.27
N LYS A 345 73.11 31.70 -60.40
CA LYS A 345 74.15 30.91 -59.71
C LYS A 345 74.89 31.77 -58.67
N PRO A 346 75.39 31.21 -57.56
CA PRO A 346 76.19 31.97 -56.60
C PRO A 346 77.36 32.69 -57.29
N ALA A 347 77.47 34.00 -57.05
CA ALA A 347 78.56 34.79 -57.60
C ALA A 347 79.83 34.54 -56.77
N MET A 348 80.74 33.72 -57.31
CA MET A 348 82.01 33.40 -56.62
C MET A 348 83.04 34.53 -56.76
N ASP A 349 82.99 35.27 -57.87
CA ASP A 349 83.89 36.39 -58.16
C ASP A 349 83.10 37.62 -58.60
N LEU A 350 83.31 38.72 -57.87
CA LEU A 350 82.76 40.04 -58.16
C LEU A 350 83.86 40.91 -58.78
N SER A 351 83.53 41.64 -59.84
CA SER A 351 84.38 42.71 -60.36
C SER A 351 84.54 43.81 -59.31
N GLU A 352 85.62 44.59 -59.42
CA GLU A 352 85.85 45.73 -58.52
C GLU A 352 84.67 46.71 -58.56
N GLY A 353 84.06 46.93 -59.74
CA GLY A 353 82.85 47.76 -59.87
C GLY A 353 81.62 47.19 -59.14
N GLU A 354 81.41 45.88 -59.16
CA GLU A 354 80.30 45.23 -58.44
C GLU A 354 80.53 45.21 -56.92
N LYS A 355 81.77 45.02 -56.47
CA LYS A 355 82.12 45.14 -55.04
C LYS A 355 81.84 46.55 -54.55
N THR A 356 82.25 47.57 -55.30
CA THR A 356 81.96 48.97 -54.97
C THR A 356 80.45 49.23 -54.99
N ALA A 357 79.71 48.71 -55.96
CA ALA A 357 78.25 48.85 -56.02
C ALA A 357 77.55 48.24 -54.79
N ILE A 358 77.92 47.02 -54.40
CA ILE A 358 77.35 46.35 -53.22
C ILE A 358 77.73 47.11 -51.93
N ALA A 359 78.99 47.52 -51.79
CA ALA A 359 79.46 48.30 -50.65
C ALA A 359 78.72 49.66 -50.56
N PHE A 360 78.50 50.30 -51.71
CA PHE A 360 77.78 51.57 -51.80
C PHE A 360 76.30 51.41 -51.44
N MET A 361 75.63 50.36 -51.94
CA MET A 361 74.23 50.07 -51.57
C MET A 361 74.09 49.75 -50.08
N HIS A 362 75.01 48.97 -49.52
CA HIS A 362 75.06 48.71 -48.09
C HIS A 362 75.25 50.00 -47.29
N PHE A 363 76.10 50.91 -47.76
CA PHE A 363 76.28 52.22 -47.15
C PHE A 363 75.02 53.10 -47.25
N LEU A 364 74.34 53.14 -48.39
CA LEU A 364 73.09 53.92 -48.54
C LEU A 364 71.97 53.40 -47.63
N LYS A 365 71.83 52.06 -47.52
CA LYS A 365 70.86 51.48 -46.58
C LYS A 365 71.27 51.72 -45.13
N SER A 366 72.56 51.67 -44.79
CA SER A 366 73.00 51.98 -43.43
C SER A 366 72.77 53.44 -43.04
N LEU A 367 72.79 54.39 -43.99
CA LEU A 367 72.36 55.77 -43.74
C LEU A 367 70.87 55.86 -43.39
N SER A 368 70.03 55.05 -44.05
CA SER A 368 68.59 55.00 -43.77
C SER A 368 68.30 54.38 -42.39
N ASP A 369 69.03 53.34 -42.01
CA ASP A 369 68.90 52.68 -40.70
C ASP A 369 69.47 53.51 -39.53
N THR A 370 70.43 54.40 -39.79
CA THR A 370 71.06 55.24 -38.75
C THR A 370 70.36 56.58 -38.51
N GLY A 371 69.20 56.82 -39.14
CA GLY A 371 68.41 58.04 -38.96
C GLY A 371 69.04 59.29 -39.59
N PHE A 372 69.84 59.11 -40.65
CA PHE A 372 70.43 60.22 -41.40
C PHE A 372 69.36 61.04 -42.12
N ASP A 373 69.40 62.37 -41.98
CA ASP A 373 68.47 63.27 -42.67
C ASP A 373 68.84 63.37 -44.16
N LEU A 374 68.17 62.57 -44.98
CA LEU A 374 68.33 62.53 -46.44
C LEU A 374 68.05 63.89 -47.12
N ALA A 375 67.26 64.78 -46.52
CA ALA A 375 66.89 66.04 -47.14
C ALA A 375 67.96 67.13 -46.98
N ASN A 376 68.71 67.11 -45.87
CA ASN A 376 69.69 68.15 -45.53
C ASN A 376 71.12 67.62 -45.32
N GLY A 377 71.31 66.31 -45.35
CA GLY A 377 72.59 65.66 -45.14
C GLY A 377 73.49 65.70 -46.38
N VAL A 378 74.77 66.00 -46.19
CA VAL A 378 75.79 65.92 -47.23
C VAL A 378 76.65 64.69 -46.98
N VAL A 379 76.70 63.80 -47.96
CA VAL A 379 77.60 62.64 -47.97
C VAL A 379 78.81 62.99 -48.84
N VAL A 380 80.02 62.84 -48.27
CA VAL A 380 81.27 62.97 -49.02
C VAL A 380 81.81 61.57 -49.24
N ILE A 381 82.01 61.21 -50.51
CA ILE A 381 82.61 59.94 -50.94
C ILE A 381 84.00 60.30 -51.45
N ASP A 382 85.03 59.74 -50.84
CA ASP A 382 86.43 59.85 -51.29
C ASP A 382 86.75 58.76 -52.31
#